data_AF-A0A165BL56-F1
#
_entry.id   AF-A0A165BL56-F1
#
_cell.length_a   1.000
_cell.length_b   1.000
_cell.length_c   1.000
_cell.angle_alpha   90.00
_cell.angle_beta   90.00
_cell.angle_gamma   90.00
#
_symmetry.space_group_name_H-M   'P 1'
#
loop_
_entity.id
_entity.type
_entity.pdbx_description
1 polymer ?
#
loop_
_entity_poly.entity_id
_entity_poly.type
_entity_poly.pdbx_seq_one_letter_code
_entity_poly.pdbx_strand_id
1 'polypeptide(L)'
;MAAGTLQELWLNTRAVFDANDLPVPLSHLTSLAVHAGYGVLSRITTPNLRRLALECGELDSSISWFLRQVSKTVTELTLEGTTIGSDHLSVILGLSNIERLSFASTGTDDYRVTDAFFARLADTLPPIWPKLQSISLSSHGRYILPDGDGLIRLVRARNIDSGSAVGDGGPCRLTEVDVRYKEVPDWIKATLENLL
;
A
#
# COMPACT_ATOMS: atom_id res chain seq x y z
N MET A 1 -32.10 -7.59 -18.69
CA MET A 1 -30.82 -8.11 -18.17
C MET A 1 -30.27 -7.09 -17.20
N ALA A 2 -30.25 -7.38 -15.91
CA ALA A 2 -29.71 -6.46 -14.92
C ALA A 2 -28.19 -6.41 -15.10
N ALA A 3 -27.66 -5.28 -15.58
CA ALA A 3 -26.22 -5.04 -15.57
C ALA A 3 -25.82 -4.87 -14.11
N GLY A 4 -25.36 -5.96 -13.48
CA GLY A 4 -24.80 -5.91 -12.15
C GLY A 4 -23.62 -4.94 -12.16
N THR A 5 -23.68 -3.91 -11.33
CA THR A 5 -22.56 -2.98 -11.14
C THR A 5 -21.50 -3.67 -10.32
N LEU A 6 -20.54 -4.33 -10.97
CA LEU A 6 -19.41 -4.96 -10.30
C LEU A 6 -18.60 -3.89 -9.54
N GLN A 7 -18.59 -3.97 -8.21
CA GLN A 7 -17.89 -3.01 -7.35
C GLN A 7 -16.57 -3.56 -6.79
N GLU A 8 -16.47 -4.87 -6.67
CA GLU A 8 -15.31 -5.57 -6.11
C GLU A 8 -14.91 -6.70 -7.06
N LEU A 9 -13.60 -6.85 -7.28
CA LEU A 9 -13.04 -7.86 -8.15
C LEU A 9 -11.78 -8.44 -7.51
N TRP A 10 -11.72 -9.76 -7.45
CA TRP A 10 -10.55 -10.50 -6.97
C TRP A 10 -9.96 -11.30 -8.12
N LEU A 11 -8.70 -11.02 -8.44
CA LEU A 11 -7.97 -11.64 -9.54
C LEU A 11 -6.91 -12.56 -8.95
N ASN A 12 -7.14 -13.86 -9.12
CA ASN A 12 -6.18 -14.92 -8.81
C ASN A 12 -6.03 -15.80 -10.06
N THR A 13 -5.44 -15.24 -11.11
CA THR A 13 -5.29 -15.95 -12.38
C THR A 13 -3.95 -15.65 -13.00
N ARG A 14 -3.27 -16.68 -13.49
CA ARG A 14 -2.07 -16.55 -14.34
C ARG A 14 -2.43 -16.57 -15.83
N ALA A 15 -3.69 -16.36 -16.16
CA ALA A 15 -4.15 -16.35 -17.55
C ALA A 15 -3.36 -15.33 -18.38
N VAL A 16 -2.83 -15.81 -19.50
CA VAL A 16 -2.18 -14.97 -20.50
C VAL A 16 -3.29 -14.50 -21.45
N PHE A 17 -3.48 -13.19 -21.54
CA PHE A 17 -4.42 -12.58 -22.47
C PHE A 17 -3.72 -12.24 -23.79
N ASP A 18 -4.44 -12.32 -24.90
CA ASP A 18 -3.90 -11.94 -26.21
C ASP A 18 -3.59 -10.43 -26.23
N ALA A 19 -2.54 -10.04 -26.96
CA ALA A 19 -2.12 -8.66 -27.15
C ALA A 19 -3.27 -7.77 -27.69
N ASN A 20 -4.20 -8.37 -28.43
CA ASN A 20 -5.20 -7.68 -29.25
C ASN A 20 -6.52 -7.35 -28.55
N ASP A 21 -6.74 -7.80 -27.30
CA ASP A 21 -8.01 -7.58 -26.61
C ASP A 21 -8.21 -6.10 -26.20
N LEU A 22 -9.39 -5.55 -26.49
CA LEU A 22 -9.75 -4.19 -26.06
C LEU A 22 -9.86 -4.11 -24.53
N PRO A 23 -9.40 -3.01 -23.89
CA PRO A 23 -9.56 -2.84 -22.45
C PRO A 23 -11.04 -2.85 -22.05
N VAL A 24 -11.37 -3.64 -21.02
CA VAL A 24 -12.71 -3.75 -20.45
C VAL A 24 -12.91 -2.61 -19.44
N PRO A 25 -13.88 -1.70 -19.66
CA PRO A 25 -14.18 -0.66 -18.70
C PRO A 25 -14.97 -1.22 -17.52
N LEU A 26 -14.43 -1.05 -16.33
CA LEU A 26 -15.05 -1.43 -15.06
C LEU A 26 -15.36 -0.17 -14.25
N SER A 27 -16.24 0.68 -14.79
CA SER A 27 -16.52 2.02 -14.28
C SER A 27 -17.09 2.06 -12.87
N HIS A 28 -17.70 0.98 -12.38
CA HIS A 28 -18.25 0.89 -11.03
C HIS A 28 -17.30 0.20 -10.04
N LEU A 29 -16.14 -0.27 -10.50
CA LEU A 29 -15.20 -0.97 -9.65
C LEU A 29 -14.52 0.00 -8.69
N THR A 30 -14.66 -0.26 -7.40
CA THR A 30 -14.09 0.54 -6.31
C THR A 30 -13.01 -0.22 -5.54
N SER A 31 -13.02 -1.56 -5.60
CA SER A 31 -12.05 -2.44 -4.95
C SER A 31 -11.50 -3.47 -5.91
N LEU A 32 -10.19 -3.65 -5.92
CA LEU A 32 -9.49 -4.64 -6.72
C LEU A 32 -8.42 -5.31 -5.88
N ALA A 33 -8.44 -6.63 -5.78
CA ALA A 33 -7.31 -7.41 -5.28
C ALA A 33 -6.70 -8.24 -6.40
N VAL A 34 -5.37 -8.28 -6.45
CA VAL A 34 -4.62 -9.01 -7.45
C VAL A 34 -3.54 -9.83 -6.77
N HIS A 35 -3.75 -11.14 -6.74
CA HIS A 35 -2.83 -12.08 -6.09
C HIS A 35 -1.86 -12.73 -7.07
N ALA A 36 -2.23 -12.80 -8.35
CA ALA A 36 -1.40 -13.38 -9.40
C ALA A 36 -1.74 -12.79 -10.76
N GLY A 37 -0.76 -12.87 -11.69
CA GLY A 37 -0.95 -12.58 -13.11
C GLY A 37 -1.37 -11.16 -13.42
N TYR A 38 -0.51 -10.20 -13.07
CA TYR A 38 -0.73 -8.78 -13.31
C TYR A 38 -0.91 -8.38 -14.79
N GLY A 39 -0.64 -9.28 -15.74
CA GLY A 39 -0.88 -9.03 -17.17
C GLY A 39 -2.32 -8.61 -17.49
N VAL A 40 -3.30 -9.11 -16.72
CA VAL A 40 -4.71 -8.71 -16.83
C VAL A 40 -4.95 -7.22 -16.56
N LEU A 41 -4.09 -6.56 -15.78
CA LEU A 41 -4.24 -5.15 -15.44
C LEU A 41 -4.06 -4.22 -16.63
N SER A 42 -3.37 -4.68 -17.68
CA SER A 42 -3.29 -3.96 -18.96
C SER A 42 -4.63 -3.95 -19.72
N ARG A 43 -5.57 -4.81 -19.33
CA ARG A 43 -6.86 -5.04 -20.00
C ARG A 43 -8.06 -4.47 -19.28
N ILE A 44 -7.88 -3.78 -18.17
CA ILE A 44 -9.00 -3.18 -17.44
C ILE A 44 -8.78 -1.69 -17.25
N THR A 45 -9.87 -0.93 -17.31
CA THR A 45 -9.87 0.49 -16.92
C THR A 45 -10.82 0.68 -15.75
N THR A 46 -10.30 1.25 -14.67
CA THR A 46 -10.99 1.32 -13.36
C THR A 46 -10.96 2.76 -12.84
N PRO A 47 -11.64 3.71 -13.50
CA PRO A 47 -11.51 5.15 -13.21
C PRO A 47 -12.00 5.57 -11.82
N ASN A 48 -12.70 4.69 -11.11
CA ASN A 48 -13.23 4.94 -9.77
C ASN A 48 -12.61 4.01 -8.71
N LEU A 49 -11.47 3.38 -9.01
CA LEU A 49 -10.81 2.46 -8.08
C LEU A 49 -10.26 3.22 -6.88
N ARG A 50 -10.68 2.82 -5.67
CA ARG A 50 -10.26 3.43 -4.39
C ARG A 50 -9.38 2.50 -3.55
N ARG A 51 -9.69 1.20 -3.58
CA ARG A 51 -9.02 0.17 -2.80
C ARG A 51 -8.25 -0.75 -3.73
N LEU A 52 -6.95 -0.92 -3.47
CA LEU A 52 -6.08 -1.79 -4.25
C LEU A 52 -5.33 -2.73 -3.29
N ALA A 53 -5.43 -4.03 -3.52
CA ALA A 53 -4.61 -5.03 -2.85
C ALA A 53 -3.66 -5.70 -3.85
N LEU A 54 -2.38 -5.77 -3.52
CA LEU A 54 -1.32 -6.30 -4.37
C LEU A 54 -0.50 -7.35 -3.60
N GLU A 55 -0.31 -8.52 -4.20
CA GLU A 55 0.63 -9.53 -3.73
C GLU A 55 2.07 -9.15 -4.08
N CYS A 56 2.87 -8.85 -3.06
CA CYS A 56 4.26 -8.41 -3.16
C CYS A 56 5.19 -9.48 -3.75
N GLY A 57 4.88 -10.78 -3.61
CA GLY A 57 5.72 -11.86 -4.16
C GLY A 57 5.86 -11.85 -5.68
N GLU A 58 4.92 -11.23 -6.39
CA GLU A 58 4.87 -11.16 -7.86
C GLU A 58 5.02 -9.70 -8.36
N LEU A 59 5.28 -8.75 -7.46
CA LEU A 59 5.27 -7.33 -7.76
C LEU A 59 6.52 -6.92 -8.56
N ASP A 60 6.32 -6.48 -9.80
CA ASP A 60 7.40 -6.03 -10.66
C ASP A 60 7.03 -4.77 -11.47
N SER A 61 7.95 -4.31 -12.32
CA SER A 61 7.76 -3.10 -13.12
C SER A 61 6.69 -3.24 -14.21
N SER A 62 6.21 -4.45 -14.53
CA SER A 62 5.20 -4.68 -15.57
C SER A 62 3.86 -4.01 -15.23
N ILE A 63 3.57 -3.79 -13.94
CA ILE A 63 2.31 -3.21 -13.47
C ILE A 63 2.31 -1.67 -13.48
N SER A 64 3.46 -1.05 -13.74
CA SER A 64 3.67 0.40 -13.62
C SER A 64 2.67 1.23 -14.44
N TRP A 65 2.28 0.72 -15.62
CA TRP A 65 1.28 1.38 -16.45
C TRP A 65 -0.08 1.47 -15.75
N PHE A 66 -0.54 0.37 -15.16
CA PHE A 66 -1.81 0.32 -14.43
C PHE A 66 -1.77 1.20 -13.19
N LEU A 67 -0.68 1.13 -12.40
CA LEU A 67 -0.51 1.98 -11.22
C LEU A 67 -0.55 3.48 -11.58
N ARG A 68 -0.01 3.86 -12.74
CA ARG A 68 -0.11 5.24 -13.23
C ARG A 68 -1.56 5.66 -13.51
N GLN A 69 -2.37 4.79 -14.11
CA GLN A 69 -3.78 5.06 -14.39
C GLN A 69 -4.58 5.30 -13.10
N VAL A 70 -4.33 4.50 -12.07
CA VAL A 70 -5.09 4.55 -10.80
C VAL A 70 -4.42 5.40 -9.71
N SER A 71 -3.27 6.01 -10.01
CA SER A 71 -2.45 6.79 -9.07
C SER A 71 -3.20 7.89 -8.33
N LYS A 72 -4.20 8.48 -8.98
CA LYS A 72 -5.02 9.58 -8.45
C LYS A 72 -6.33 9.13 -7.81
N THR A 73 -6.71 7.86 -7.95
CA THR A 73 -8.02 7.38 -7.49
C THR A 73 -7.88 6.47 -6.27
N VAL A 74 -6.80 5.68 -6.22
CA VAL A 74 -6.53 4.77 -5.12
C VAL A 74 -6.12 5.58 -3.88
N THR A 75 -6.85 5.37 -2.81
CA THR A 75 -6.63 5.97 -1.49
C THR A 75 -6.26 4.93 -0.44
N GLU A 76 -6.59 3.66 -0.67
CA GLU A 76 -6.30 2.57 0.26
C GLU A 76 -5.48 1.49 -0.46
N LEU A 77 -4.30 1.20 0.07
CA LEU A 77 -3.39 0.17 -0.43
C LEU A 77 -3.24 -0.93 0.60
N THR A 78 -3.46 -2.17 0.17
CA THR A 78 -3.11 -3.37 0.94
C THR A 78 -1.95 -4.06 0.26
N LEU A 79 -0.84 -4.22 0.98
CA LEU A 79 0.29 -5.02 0.53
C LEU A 79 0.17 -6.40 1.15
N GLU A 80 0.06 -7.40 0.29
CA GLU A 80 -0.10 -8.79 0.70
C GLU A 80 1.16 -9.59 0.37
N GLY A 81 1.40 -10.66 1.12
CA GLY A 81 2.46 -11.63 0.81
C GLY A 81 3.30 -12.01 2.01
N THR A 82 4.32 -12.83 1.81
CA THR A 82 5.10 -13.38 2.94
C THR A 82 6.19 -12.42 3.44
N THR A 83 6.84 -11.68 2.54
CA THR A 83 7.92 -10.74 2.88
C THR A 83 7.79 -9.44 2.08
N ILE A 84 7.63 -8.34 2.79
CA ILE A 84 7.40 -7.00 2.27
C ILE A 84 8.62 -6.13 2.63
N GLY A 85 9.48 -5.94 1.63
CA GLY A 85 10.72 -5.17 1.71
C GLY A 85 10.69 -3.84 0.96
N SER A 86 11.77 -3.07 1.11
CA SER A 86 11.93 -1.73 0.53
C SER A 86 12.16 -1.73 -0.99
N ASP A 87 12.40 -2.88 -1.58
CA ASP A 87 12.46 -3.16 -3.01
C ASP A 87 11.10 -2.94 -3.69
N HIS A 88 10.02 -3.37 -3.03
CA HIS A 88 8.64 -3.22 -3.51
C HIS A 88 8.22 -1.76 -3.69
N LEU A 89 8.74 -0.86 -2.85
CA LEU A 89 8.44 0.57 -2.93
C LEU A 89 8.75 1.19 -4.30
N SER A 90 9.77 0.66 -5.00
CA SER A 90 10.14 1.15 -6.33
C SER A 90 9.00 1.03 -7.36
N VAL A 91 8.13 0.04 -7.19
CA VAL A 91 7.00 -0.23 -8.08
C VAL A 91 5.78 0.61 -7.68
N ILE A 92 5.49 0.71 -6.38
CA ILE A 92 4.25 1.33 -5.85
C ILE A 92 4.37 2.83 -5.52
N LEU A 93 5.56 3.44 -5.65
CA LEU A 93 5.78 4.87 -5.37
C LEU A 93 4.87 5.79 -6.21
N GLY A 94 4.40 5.33 -7.37
CA GLY A 94 3.56 6.11 -8.28
C GLY A 94 2.15 6.40 -7.76
N LEU A 95 1.70 5.74 -6.69
CA LEU A 95 0.35 5.90 -6.13
C LEU A 95 0.27 7.15 -5.23
N SER A 96 0.23 8.35 -5.80
CA SER A 96 0.37 9.59 -5.03
C SER A 96 -0.78 9.91 -4.06
N ASN A 97 -1.95 9.29 -4.21
CA ASN A 97 -3.14 9.55 -3.38
C ASN A 97 -3.37 8.55 -2.23
N ILE A 98 -2.40 7.69 -1.90
CA ILE A 98 -2.55 6.78 -0.75
C ILE A 98 -2.73 7.58 0.55
N GLU A 99 -3.82 7.29 1.24
CA GLU A 99 -4.21 7.80 2.55
C GLU A 99 -4.11 6.71 3.63
N ARG A 100 -4.38 5.45 3.25
CA ARG A 100 -4.31 4.30 4.15
C ARG A 100 -3.44 3.19 3.56
N LEU A 101 -2.51 2.71 4.37
CA LEU A 101 -1.67 1.56 4.07
C LEU A 101 -1.98 0.44 5.05
N SER A 102 -2.26 -0.76 4.54
CA SER A 102 -2.44 -1.95 5.36
C SER A 102 -1.63 -3.12 4.83
N PHE A 103 -1.39 -4.09 5.70
CA PHE A 103 -0.62 -5.28 5.37
C PHE A 103 -1.41 -6.53 5.74
N ALA A 104 -1.38 -7.53 4.86
CA ALA A 104 -2.10 -8.77 5.02
C ALA A 104 -1.30 -9.96 4.48
N SER A 105 -1.79 -11.17 4.77
CA SER A 105 -1.31 -12.41 4.15
C SER A 105 -2.37 -12.93 3.19
N THR A 106 -1.93 -13.50 2.08
CA THR A 106 -2.79 -14.22 1.10
C THR A 106 -3.09 -15.66 1.50
N GLY A 107 -2.55 -16.13 2.62
CA GLY A 107 -2.71 -17.51 3.08
C GLY A 107 -2.73 -17.66 4.59
N THR A 108 -2.34 -18.85 5.06
CA THR A 108 -2.22 -19.17 6.49
C THR A 108 -0.92 -18.69 7.12
N ASP A 109 0.04 -18.30 6.28
CA ASP A 109 1.37 -17.90 6.74
C ASP A 109 1.36 -16.46 7.26
N ASP A 110 2.16 -16.20 8.30
CA ASP A 110 2.38 -14.83 8.77
C ASP A 110 3.10 -14.01 7.69
N TYR A 111 2.66 -12.77 7.46
CA TYR A 111 3.41 -11.84 6.62
C TYR A 111 4.48 -11.13 7.44
N ARG A 112 5.54 -10.67 6.76
CA ARG A 112 6.65 -9.94 7.39
C ARG A 112 6.88 -8.62 6.69
N VAL A 113 6.89 -7.52 7.45
CA VAL A 113 7.29 -6.20 6.95
C VAL A 113 8.65 -5.87 7.54
N THR A 114 9.61 -5.50 6.69
CA THR A 114 10.96 -5.15 7.16
C THR A 114 11.02 -3.71 7.64
N ASP A 115 11.86 -3.44 8.65
CA ASP A 115 12.13 -2.08 9.12
C ASP A 115 12.61 -1.13 8.00
N ALA A 116 13.42 -1.65 7.08
CA ALA A 116 13.91 -0.94 5.91
C ALA A 116 12.80 -0.39 5.01
N PHE A 117 11.62 -1.02 4.99
CA PHE A 117 10.45 -0.50 4.27
C PHE A 117 10.02 0.85 4.82
N PHE A 118 9.82 0.96 6.14
CA PHE A 118 9.38 2.21 6.78
C PHE A 118 10.52 3.24 6.83
N ALA A 119 11.76 2.82 7.08
CA ALA A 119 12.90 3.73 7.03
C ALA A 119 13.02 4.40 5.65
N ARG A 120 12.86 3.63 4.57
CA ARG A 120 12.86 4.18 3.21
C ARG A 120 11.69 5.14 2.95
N LEU A 121 10.50 4.86 3.47
CA LEU A 121 9.37 5.79 3.40
C LEU A 121 9.65 7.11 4.14
N ALA A 122 10.36 7.05 5.27
CA ALA A 122 10.74 8.23 6.05
C ALA A 122 11.79 9.10 5.33
N ASP A 123 12.75 8.45 4.67
CA ASP A 123 13.94 9.11 4.11
C ASP A 123 13.77 9.62 2.68
N THR A 124 12.70 9.22 2.00
CA THR A 124 12.52 9.61 0.59
C THR A 124 12.06 11.06 0.46
N LEU A 125 12.79 11.83 -0.35
CA LEU A 125 12.48 13.20 -0.72
C LEU A 125 12.31 13.30 -2.26
N PRO A 126 11.15 13.76 -2.77
CA PRO A 126 9.94 14.17 -2.04
C PRO A 126 9.24 12.98 -1.33
N PRO A 127 8.41 13.25 -0.29
CA PRO A 127 7.75 12.19 0.48
C PRO A 127 6.92 11.25 -0.41
N ILE A 128 7.14 9.94 -0.28
CA ILE A 128 6.30 8.92 -0.90
C ILE A 128 4.93 8.96 -0.21
N TRP A 129 3.85 9.03 -0.99
CA TRP A 129 2.47 9.11 -0.46
C TRP A 129 2.29 10.28 0.52
N PRO A 130 2.33 11.53 0.02
CA PRO A 130 2.19 12.71 0.86
C PRO A 130 0.87 12.72 1.62
N LYS A 131 -0.18 12.02 1.16
CA LYS A 131 -1.48 11.96 1.83
C LYS A 131 -1.62 10.85 2.87
N LEU A 132 -0.60 10.02 3.08
CA LEU A 132 -0.68 8.89 4.01
C LEU A 132 -0.95 9.38 5.44
N GLN A 133 -2.02 8.87 6.04
CA GLN A 133 -2.51 9.23 7.38
C GLN A 133 -2.67 8.01 8.30
N SER A 134 -2.93 6.83 7.73
CA SER A 134 -3.19 5.61 8.49
C SER A 134 -2.30 4.46 8.02
N ILE A 135 -1.68 3.76 8.98
CA ILE A 135 -0.91 2.54 8.76
C ILE A 135 -1.49 1.44 9.66
N SER A 136 -1.83 0.29 9.10
CA SER A 136 -2.35 -0.85 9.85
C SER A 136 -1.55 -2.12 9.61
N LEU A 137 -1.01 -2.68 10.70
CA LEU A 137 -0.40 -4.00 10.74
C LEU A 137 -1.38 -4.94 11.47
N SER A 138 -2.02 -5.82 10.70
CA SER A 138 -2.96 -6.81 11.20
C SER A 138 -2.31 -7.86 12.12
N SER A 139 -3.14 -8.64 12.82
CA SER A 139 -2.70 -9.57 13.87
C SER A 139 -1.87 -10.75 13.38
N HIS A 140 -1.89 -11.04 12.07
CA HIS A 140 -1.12 -12.11 11.42
C HIS A 140 0.23 -11.63 10.87
N GLY A 141 0.59 -10.37 11.13
CA GLY A 141 1.85 -9.80 10.72
C GLY A 141 2.96 -10.00 11.73
N ARG A 142 4.20 -9.96 11.25
CA ARG A 142 5.38 -9.73 12.08
C ARG A 142 6.17 -8.56 11.53
N TYR A 143 6.57 -7.67 12.42
CA TYR A 143 7.53 -6.61 12.10
C TYR A 143 8.94 -7.12 12.39
N ILE A 144 9.78 -7.21 11.36
CA ILE A 144 11.18 -7.63 11.57
C ILE A 144 11.98 -6.39 11.96
N LEU A 145 12.48 -6.38 13.20
CA LEU A 145 13.24 -5.28 13.81
C LEU A 145 14.75 -5.61 13.85
N PRO A 146 15.52 -5.50 12.75
CA PRO A 146 16.98 -5.54 12.87
C PRO A 146 17.49 -4.34 13.69
N ASP A 147 16.96 -3.14 13.42
CA ASP A 147 17.25 -1.90 14.16
C ASP A 147 16.02 -1.39 14.93
N GLY A 148 14.84 -1.57 14.35
CA GLY A 148 13.54 -1.47 15.01
C GLY A 148 12.95 -0.06 15.16
N ASP A 149 13.53 0.93 14.50
CA ASP A 149 13.12 2.32 14.57
C ASP A 149 12.51 2.86 13.26
N GLY A 150 12.47 2.09 12.16
CA GLY A 150 11.98 2.54 10.86
C GLY A 150 10.55 3.10 10.90
N LEU A 151 9.62 2.40 11.57
CA LEU A 151 8.24 2.88 11.75
C LEU A 151 8.19 4.16 12.61
N ILE A 152 8.97 4.20 13.70
CA ILE A 152 9.05 5.37 14.59
C ILE A 152 9.62 6.57 13.83
N ARG A 153 10.66 6.35 13.02
CA ARG A 153 11.30 7.35 12.15
C ARG A 153 10.31 7.91 11.14
N LEU A 154 9.49 7.07 10.53
CA LEU A 154 8.41 7.51 9.63
C LEU A 154 7.40 8.41 10.35
N VAL A 155 6.94 8.04 11.56
CA VAL A 155 6.00 8.87 12.34
C VAL A 155 6.64 10.21 12.71
N ARG A 156 7.89 10.22 13.17
CA ARG A 156 8.62 11.46 13.48
C ARG A 156 8.75 12.37 12.27
N ALA A 157 9.18 11.83 11.13
CA ALA A 157 9.34 12.58 9.88
C ALA A 157 8.02 13.23 9.43
N ARG A 158 6.87 12.61 9.70
CA ARG A 158 5.54 13.13 9.31
C ARG A 158 4.94 14.10 10.32
N ASN A 159 5.15 13.86 11.62
CA ASN A 159 4.43 14.60 12.67
C ASN A 159 5.25 15.75 13.29
N ILE A 160 6.58 15.60 13.38
CA ILE A 160 7.45 16.57 14.05
C ILE A 160 8.09 17.53 13.03
N ASP A 161 8.69 16.99 11.98
CA ASP A 161 9.50 17.79 11.05
C ASP A 161 8.66 18.66 10.10
N SER A 162 7.36 18.38 9.99
CA SER A 162 6.40 19.13 9.16
C SER A 162 6.03 20.52 9.72
N GLY A 163 6.54 20.90 10.89
CA GLY A 163 6.10 22.08 11.65
C GLY A 163 6.46 23.46 11.10
N SER A 164 7.18 23.58 9.98
CA SER A 164 7.75 24.88 9.55
C SER A 164 7.49 25.29 8.10
N ALA A 165 6.87 24.42 7.28
CA ALA A 165 6.58 24.77 5.90
C ALA A 165 5.18 25.40 5.78
N VAL A 166 5.12 26.74 5.77
CA VAL A 166 3.92 27.57 5.51
C VAL A 166 3.50 27.48 4.02
N GLY A 167 3.67 26.31 3.39
CA GLY A 167 3.35 26.04 2.00
C GLY A 167 2.34 24.90 1.87
N ASP A 168 1.35 25.10 1.00
CA ASP A 168 0.15 24.26 0.78
C ASP A 168 0.44 22.87 0.14
N GLY A 169 1.58 22.25 0.46
CA GLY A 169 2.07 21.02 -0.20
C GLY A 169 2.92 20.09 0.66
N GLY A 170 2.94 20.26 1.99
CA GLY A 170 3.64 19.34 2.89
C GLY A 170 2.97 17.96 2.99
N PRO A 171 3.69 16.92 3.45
CA PRO A 171 3.09 15.63 3.75
C PRO A 171 2.07 15.75 4.89
N CYS A 172 0.95 15.04 4.78
CA CYS A 172 -0.01 14.87 5.84
C CYS A 172 0.63 14.18 7.06
N ARG A 173 0.14 14.56 8.25
CA ARG A 173 0.48 13.90 9.51
C ARG A 173 -0.13 12.50 9.54
N LEU A 174 0.60 11.57 10.13
CA LEU A 174 0.06 10.27 10.49
C LEU A 174 -0.81 10.45 11.74
N THR A 175 -2.07 10.04 11.65
CA THR A 175 -3.06 10.14 12.73
C THR A 175 -3.37 8.78 13.34
N GLU A 176 -3.05 7.70 12.63
CA GLU A 176 -3.33 6.34 13.05
C GLU A 176 -2.19 5.40 12.68
N VAL A 177 -1.66 4.70 13.68
CA VAL A 177 -0.74 3.57 13.48
C VAL A 177 -1.24 2.42 14.34
N ASP A 178 -1.91 1.48 13.70
CA ASP A 178 -2.55 0.35 14.36
C ASP A 178 -1.65 -0.89 14.24
N VAL A 179 -1.09 -1.33 15.35
CA VAL A 179 -0.14 -2.45 15.41
C VAL A 179 -0.72 -3.57 16.27
N ARG A 180 -1.43 -4.51 15.65
CA ARG A 180 -2.19 -5.56 16.36
C ARG A 180 -1.46 -6.88 16.57
N TYR A 181 -0.23 -7.02 16.09
CA TYR A 181 0.49 -8.29 16.26
C TYR A 181 0.96 -8.47 17.72
N LYS A 182 0.93 -9.71 18.21
CA LYS A 182 1.16 -10.00 19.64
C LYS A 182 2.59 -9.77 20.10
N GLU A 183 3.55 -9.83 19.19
CA GLU A 183 4.99 -9.78 19.48
C GLU A 183 5.56 -8.35 19.48
N VAL A 184 4.74 -7.29 19.35
CA VAL A 184 5.21 -5.90 19.39
C VAL A 184 5.72 -5.59 20.80
N PRO A 185 6.98 -5.16 20.97
CA PRO A 185 7.45 -4.66 22.26
C PRO A 185 6.62 -3.48 22.75
N ASP A 186 6.23 -3.48 24.03
CA ASP A 186 5.35 -2.43 24.59
C ASP A 186 5.93 -1.03 24.48
N TRP A 187 7.26 -0.90 24.52
CA TRP A 187 7.93 0.38 24.32
C TRP A 187 7.66 0.99 22.94
N ILE A 188 7.46 0.17 21.90
CA ILE A 188 7.11 0.66 20.55
C ILE A 188 5.69 1.23 20.57
N LYS A 189 4.74 0.50 21.16
CA LYS A 189 3.35 0.98 21.28
C LYS A 189 3.29 2.30 22.03
N ALA A 190 3.93 2.36 23.20
CA ALA A 190 4.02 3.58 24.00
C ALA A 190 4.71 4.72 23.23
N THR A 191 5.74 4.42 22.43
CA THR A 191 6.42 5.44 21.61
C THR A 191 5.50 5.96 20.49
N LEU A 192 4.76 5.08 19.82
CA LEU A 192 3.79 5.46 18.79
C LEU A 192 2.65 6.30 19.37
N GLU A 193 2.10 5.90 20.51
CA GLU A 193 1.05 6.64 21.23
C GLU A 193 1.50 8.07 21.62
N ASN A 194 2.77 8.26 21.94
CA ASN A 194 3.31 9.58 22.27
C ASN A 194 3.62 10.45 21.03
N LEU A 195 3.76 9.86 19.85
CA LEU A 195 4.16 10.55 18.61
C LEU A 195 2.98 10.91 17.70
N LEU A 196 1.82 10.27 17.90
CA LEU A 196 0.55 10.55 17.21
C LEU A 196 -0.22 11.66 17.93
#